data_AF-A0A3D3BUW9-F1
#
_entry.id   AF-A0A3D3BUW9-F1
#
_cell.length_a   1.000
_cell.length_b   1.000
_cell.length_c   1.000
_cell.angle_alpha   90.00
_cell.angle_beta   90.00
_cell.angle_gamma   90.00
#
_symmetry.space_group_name_H-M   'P 1'
#
loop_
_entity.id
_entity.type
_entity.pdbx_description
1 polymer ?
#
loop_
_entity_poly.entity_id
_entity_poly.type
_entity_poly.pdbx_seq_one_letter_code
_entity_poly.pdbx_strand_id
1 'polypeptide(L)'
;TQGHGQPLRNAAARDPVGGFIMTAYRAPLTDMHFLLTEVFKANAVFAAMPGTVEVSADLVSAILDEAGKISEHLLSPINQSGDQQACQWNEGFVTTPTGFKDAYKAYAEGGWAGLTGHVDFG
;
A
#
# COMPACT_ATOMS: atom_id res chain seq x y z
N THR A 1 -37.52 12.42 6.66
CA THR A 1 -37.94 11.89 5.35
C THR A 1 -36.69 11.74 4.49
N GLN A 2 -36.52 10.52 3.95
CA GLN A 2 -35.50 10.00 3.01
C GLN A 2 -34.66 11.07 2.28
N GLY A 3 -33.33 10.98 2.15
CA GLY A 3 -32.50 9.81 1.84
C GLY A 3 -31.85 10.07 0.48
N HIS A 4 -30.52 10.04 0.40
CA HIS A 4 -29.71 9.63 -0.76
C HIS A 4 -28.23 10.00 -0.50
N GLY A 5 -27.54 9.13 0.23
CA GLY A 5 -26.11 8.95 0.01
C GLY A 5 -25.94 8.44 -1.42
N GLN A 6 -25.37 9.25 -2.30
CA GLN A 6 -24.90 8.75 -3.58
C GLN A 6 -23.77 7.76 -3.31
N PRO A 7 -23.88 6.50 -3.75
CA PRO A 7 -22.73 5.61 -3.70
C PRO A 7 -21.70 6.15 -4.71
N LEU A 8 -20.45 6.28 -4.27
CA LEU A 8 -19.30 6.46 -5.17
C LEU A 8 -19.18 5.20 -6.02
N ARG A 9 -19.99 5.11 -7.08
CA ARG A 9 -19.82 4.11 -8.13
C ARG A 9 -18.60 4.55 -8.91
N ASN A 10 -17.45 4.03 -8.51
CA ASN A 10 -16.25 4.06 -9.33
C ASN A 10 -16.66 3.48 -10.70
N ALA A 11 -16.74 4.32 -11.72
CA ALA A 11 -17.17 3.94 -13.05
C ALA A 11 -16.06 3.06 -13.65
N ALA A 12 -16.12 1.76 -13.39
CA ALA A 12 -15.17 0.82 -13.95
C ALA A 12 -15.29 0.85 -15.48
N ALA A 13 -14.21 1.28 -16.14
CA ALA A 13 -14.09 1.12 -17.58
C ALA A 13 -14.16 -0.39 -17.92
N ARG A 14 -14.63 -0.73 -19.11
CA ARG A 14 -14.66 -2.11 -19.61
C ARG A 14 -13.62 -2.25 -20.71
N ASP A 15 -12.92 -3.37 -20.73
CA ASP A 15 -11.96 -3.67 -21.79
C ASP A 15 -12.72 -4.02 -23.10
N PRO A 16 -12.02 -4.11 -24.24
CA PRO A 16 -12.66 -4.43 -25.53
C PRO A 16 -13.39 -5.77 -25.59
N VAL A 17 -13.20 -6.64 -24.59
CA VAL A 17 -13.81 -7.98 -24.47
C VAL A 17 -14.88 -8.02 -23.36
N GLY A 18 -15.19 -6.87 -22.74
CA GLY A 18 -16.22 -6.77 -21.70
C GLY A 18 -15.76 -7.17 -20.29
N GLY A 19 -14.46 -7.39 -20.10
CA GLY A 19 -13.83 -7.53 -18.79
C GLY A 19 -13.82 -6.19 -18.04
N PHE A 20 -13.92 -6.22 -16.72
CA PHE A 20 -13.75 -5.02 -15.90
C PHE A 20 -12.30 -4.53 -16.01
N ILE A 21 -12.09 -3.29 -16.47
CA ILE A 21 -10.83 -2.57 -16.27
C ILE A 21 -10.82 -2.25 -14.78
N MET A 22 -10.07 -3.04 -14.01
CA MET A 22 -9.64 -2.55 -12.70
C MET A 22 -8.85 -1.27 -12.95
N THR A 23 -9.30 -0.17 -12.36
CA THR A 23 -8.46 1.00 -12.18
C THR A 23 -7.28 0.56 -11.33
N ALA A 24 -6.12 0.35 -11.96
CA ALA A 24 -4.89 0.05 -11.25
C ALA A 24 -4.65 1.15 -10.21
N TYR A 25 -4.31 0.77 -8.99
CA TYR A 25 -3.88 1.73 -7.99
C TYR A 25 -2.65 2.47 -8.52
N ARG A 26 -2.61 3.78 -8.27
CA ARG A 26 -1.46 4.63 -8.54
C ARG A 26 -1.11 5.37 -7.25
N ALA A 27 0.10 5.19 -6.75
CA ALA A 27 0.56 5.88 -5.56
C ALA A 27 0.67 7.39 -5.85
N PRO A 28 0.04 8.27 -5.04
CA PRO A 28 0.08 9.71 -5.23
C PRO A 28 1.38 10.30 -4.66
N LEU A 29 2.53 9.84 -5.19
CA LEU A 29 3.86 10.17 -4.65
C LEU A 29 4.11 11.68 -4.64
N THR A 30 3.69 12.40 -5.68
CA THR A 30 3.80 13.86 -5.76
C THR A 30 3.13 14.56 -4.56
N ASP A 31 1.92 14.14 -4.21
CA ASP A 31 1.18 14.73 -3.10
C ASP A 31 1.81 14.34 -1.75
N MET A 32 2.25 13.09 -1.61
CA MET A 32 2.97 12.63 -0.40
C MET A 32 4.26 13.43 -0.18
N HIS A 33 5.03 13.67 -1.24
CA HIS A 33 6.22 14.52 -1.20
C HIS A 33 5.87 15.94 -0.79
N PHE A 34 4.87 16.56 -1.43
CA PHE A 34 4.43 17.91 -1.08
C PHE A 34 4.04 18.02 0.40
N LEU A 35 3.30 17.04 0.93
CA LEU A 35 2.93 17.03 2.35
C LEU A 35 4.16 16.96 3.25
N LEU A 36 5.11 16.07 2.97
CA LEU A 36 6.29 15.89 3.79
C LEU A 36 7.25 17.10 3.71
N THR A 37 7.43 17.70 2.55
CA THR A 37 8.38 18.81 2.35
C THR A 37 7.77 20.18 2.61
N GLU A 38 6.58 20.46 2.06
CA GLU A 38 6.00 21.79 2.07
C GLU A 38 5.07 22.05 3.24
N VAL A 39 4.32 21.04 3.68
CA VAL A 39 3.35 21.20 4.76
C VAL A 39 3.97 20.88 6.11
N PHE A 40 4.55 19.69 6.26
CA PHE A 40 5.04 19.20 7.56
C PHE A 40 6.50 19.53 7.86
N LYS A 41 7.27 19.95 6.84
CA LYS A 41 8.71 20.23 6.98
C LYS A 41 9.44 19.04 7.63
N ALA A 42 9.13 17.82 7.20
CA ALA A 42 9.50 16.56 7.84
C ALA A 42 11.01 16.40 8.06
N ASN A 43 11.86 16.91 7.15
CA ASN A 43 13.31 16.90 7.33
C ASN A 43 13.75 17.60 8.63
N ALA A 44 13.13 18.75 8.95
CA ALA A 44 13.44 19.48 10.18
C ALA A 44 12.94 18.72 11.42
N VAL A 45 11.80 18.03 11.30
CA VAL A 45 11.25 17.18 12.37
C VAL A 45 12.19 16.01 12.66
N PHE A 46 12.62 15.28 11.62
CA PHE A 46 13.54 14.14 11.77
C PHE A 46 14.91 14.55 12.32
N ALA A 47 15.45 15.70 11.89
CA ALA A 47 16.71 16.21 12.40
C ALA A 47 16.66 16.57 13.89
N ALA A 48 15.49 17.01 14.39
CA ALA A 48 15.30 17.37 15.80
C ALA A 48 14.94 16.17 16.70
N MET A 49 14.53 15.05 16.11
CA MET A 49 14.06 13.88 16.85
C MET A 49 15.19 12.88 17.11
N PRO A 50 15.43 12.50 18.38
CA PRO A 50 16.43 11.48 18.72
C PRO A 50 16.15 10.16 17.99
N GLY A 51 17.18 9.55 17.42
CA GLY A 51 17.07 8.27 16.71
C GLY A 51 16.66 8.38 15.24
N THR A 52 16.45 9.58 14.69
CA THR A 52 16.10 9.77 13.27
C THR A 52 17.02 10.71 12.50
N VAL A 53 18.21 10.99 13.03
CA VAL A 53 19.19 11.89 12.39
C VAL A 53 19.62 11.41 11.01
N GLU A 54 19.59 10.09 10.78
CA GLU A 54 19.91 9.45 9.49
C GLU A 54 18.79 9.52 8.45
N VAL A 55 17.58 9.93 8.85
CA VAL A 55 16.42 10.04 7.95
C VAL A 55 16.57 11.28 7.08
N SER A 56 17.11 11.08 5.87
CA SER A 56 17.28 12.13 4.86
C SER A 56 16.08 12.23 3.91
N ALA A 57 15.97 13.35 3.21
CA ALA A 57 14.94 13.55 2.18
C ALA A 57 15.02 12.49 1.07
N ASP A 58 16.25 12.16 0.65
CA ASP A 58 16.51 11.16 -0.39
C ASP A 58 16.11 9.76 0.08
N LEU A 59 16.38 9.43 1.35
CA LEU A 59 15.96 8.16 1.94
C LEU A 59 14.43 8.06 1.99
N VAL A 60 13.76 9.12 2.43
CA VAL A 60 12.28 9.17 2.43
C VAL A 60 11.72 9.00 1.02
N SER A 61 12.34 9.65 0.02
CA SER A 61 11.93 9.50 -1.39
C SER A 61 12.07 8.07 -1.89
N ALA A 62 13.22 7.45 -1.65
CA ALA A 62 13.46 6.06 -2.04
C ALA A 62 12.45 5.10 -1.39
N ILE A 63 12.14 5.31 -0.10
CA ILE A 63 11.15 4.49 0.61
C ILE A 63 9.74 4.68 0.00
N LEU A 64 9.33 5.91 -0.29
CA LEU A 64 8.04 6.17 -0.92
C LEU A 64 7.93 5.55 -2.31
N ASP A 65 8.98 5.66 -3.13
CA ASP A 65 9.02 5.08 -4.48
C ASP A 65 8.87 3.55 -4.45
N GLU A 66 9.63 2.87 -3.58
CA GLU A 66 9.54 1.41 -3.46
C GLU A 66 8.22 0.95 -2.83
N ALA A 67 7.69 1.66 -1.83
CA ALA A 67 6.36 1.39 -1.28
C ALA A 67 5.25 1.59 -2.33
N GLY A 68 5.42 2.58 -3.20
CA GLY A 68 4.58 2.80 -4.37
C GLY A 68 4.59 1.60 -5.30
N LYS A 69 5.77 1.11 -5.71
CA LYS A 69 5.89 -0.07 -6.57
C LYS A 69 5.24 -1.32 -5.98
N ILE A 70 5.39 -1.56 -4.67
CA ILE A 70 4.72 -2.68 -3.99
C ILE A 70 3.20 -2.52 -4.07
N SER A 71 2.70 -1.33 -3.76
CA SER A 71 1.25 -1.07 -3.78
C SER A 71 0.68 -1.24 -5.19
N GLU A 72 1.35 -0.73 -6.21
CA GLU A 72 0.91 -0.75 -7.61
C GLU A 72 1.08 -2.12 -8.29
N HIS A 73 2.21 -2.80 -8.07
CA HIS A 73 2.59 -3.99 -8.83
C HIS A 73 2.43 -5.30 -8.09
N LEU A 74 2.42 -5.28 -6.75
CA LEU A 74 2.25 -6.48 -5.93
C LEU A 74 0.82 -6.59 -5.40
N LEU A 75 0.30 -5.53 -4.80
CA LEU A 75 -0.98 -5.57 -4.08
C LEU A 75 -2.18 -5.25 -4.98
N SER A 76 -2.10 -4.18 -5.77
CA SER A 76 -3.22 -3.77 -6.64
C SER A 76 -3.74 -4.88 -7.56
N PRO A 77 -2.90 -5.72 -8.19
CA PRO A 77 -3.39 -6.74 -9.12
C PRO A 77 -4.19 -7.86 -8.45
N ILE A 78 -3.90 -8.15 -7.17
CA ILE A 78 -4.57 -9.23 -6.42
C ILE A 78 -5.73 -8.73 -5.55
N ASN A 79 -5.92 -7.42 -5.45
CA ASN A 79 -6.89 -6.83 -4.52
C ASN A 79 -8.34 -7.28 -4.80
N GLN A 80 -8.79 -7.17 -6.06
CA GLN A 80 -10.18 -7.52 -6.40
C GLN A 80 -10.43 -9.03 -6.36
N SER A 81 -9.53 -9.84 -6.92
CA SER A 81 -9.67 -11.30 -6.89
C SER A 81 -9.58 -11.84 -5.46
N GLY A 82 -8.75 -11.23 -4.62
CA GLY A 82 -8.65 -11.53 -3.20
C GLY A 82 -9.94 -11.30 -2.44
N ASP A 83 -10.57 -10.14 -2.64
CA ASP A 83 -11.87 -9.81 -2.04
C ASP A 83 -12.97 -10.80 -2.48
N GLN A 84 -13.02 -11.13 -3.77
CA GLN A 84 -13.99 -12.07 -4.31
C GLN A 84 -13.83 -13.51 -3.78
N GLN A 85 -12.58 -13.97 -3.63
CA GLN A 85 -12.29 -15.31 -3.12
C GLN A 85 -12.51 -15.42 -1.61
N ALA A 86 -12.20 -14.35 -0.88
CA ALA A 86 -12.16 -14.27 0.58
C ALA A 86 -11.29 -15.34 1.25
N CYS A 87 -11.09 -15.22 2.57
CA CYS A 87 -10.47 -16.28 3.36
C CYS A 87 -11.45 -17.44 3.53
N GLN A 88 -10.93 -18.67 3.44
CA GLN A 88 -11.71 -19.89 3.63
C GLN A 88 -11.30 -20.54 4.95
N TRP A 89 -12.29 -20.97 5.74
CA TRP A 89 -12.07 -21.75 6.95
C TRP A 89 -12.44 -23.21 6.70
N ASN A 90 -11.57 -24.12 7.13
CA ASN A 90 -11.82 -25.55 7.09
C ASN A 90 -11.15 -26.22 8.30
N GLU A 91 -11.94 -26.85 9.18
CA GLU A 91 -11.46 -27.69 10.28
C GLU A 91 -10.33 -27.07 11.13
N GLY A 92 -10.45 -25.77 11.45
CA GLY A 92 -9.45 -25.04 12.25
C GLY A 92 -8.31 -24.41 11.44
N PHE A 93 -8.25 -24.64 10.13
CA PHE A 93 -7.30 -24.00 9.22
C PHE A 93 -7.96 -22.85 8.47
N VAL A 94 -7.25 -21.74 8.34
CA VAL A 94 -7.63 -20.60 7.50
C VAL A 94 -6.71 -20.56 6.28
N THR A 95 -7.30 -20.53 5.09
CA THR A 95 -6.59 -20.39 3.82
C THR A 95 -6.84 -19.00 3.25
N THR A 96 -5.78 -18.28 2.91
CA THR A 96 -5.86 -16.96 2.28
C THR A 96 -6.13 -17.06 0.79
N PRO A 97 -6.66 -15.99 0.16
CA PRO A 97 -6.82 -15.93 -1.28
C PRO A 97 -5.52 -16.15 -2.06
N THR A 98 -5.68 -16.61 -3.30
CA THR A 98 -4.57 -16.80 -4.24
C THR A 98 -3.78 -15.49 -4.40
N GLY A 99 -2.45 -15.59 -4.42
CA GLY A 99 -1.54 -14.46 -4.55
C GLY A 99 -1.16 -13.77 -3.24
N PHE A 100 -2.01 -13.80 -2.21
CA PHE A 100 -1.72 -13.10 -0.94
C PHE A 100 -0.54 -13.71 -0.17
N LYS A 101 -0.38 -15.03 -0.21
CA LYS A 101 0.75 -15.70 0.45
C LYS A 101 2.08 -15.30 -0.19
N ASP A 102 2.14 -15.26 -1.52
CA ASP A 102 3.35 -14.89 -2.26
C ASP A 102 3.63 -13.38 -2.14
N ALA A 103 2.58 -12.54 -2.17
CA ALA A 103 2.71 -11.12 -1.91
C ALA A 103 3.23 -10.82 -0.50
N TYR A 104 2.69 -11.49 0.52
CA TYR A 104 3.19 -11.35 1.89
C TYR A 104 4.64 -11.83 2.02
N LYS A 105 5.01 -12.94 1.35
CA LYS A 105 6.38 -13.42 1.34
C LYS A 105 7.33 -12.37 0.75
N ALA A 106 7.01 -11.80 -0.41
CA ALA A 106 7.83 -10.75 -1.03
C ALA A 106 7.90 -9.47 -0.16
N TYR A 107 6.78 -9.08 0.47
CA TYR A 107 6.73 -7.97 1.43
C TYR A 107 7.67 -8.20 2.62
N ALA A 108 7.64 -9.40 3.22
CA ALA A 108 8.48 -9.76 4.35
C ALA A 108 9.96 -9.88 3.97
N GLU A 109 10.27 -10.53 2.83
CA GLU A 109 11.64 -10.64 2.30
C GLU A 109 12.24 -9.27 1.93
N GLY A 110 11.39 -8.30 1.55
CA GLY A 110 11.79 -6.92 1.32
C GLY A 110 12.02 -6.10 2.60
N GLY A 111 11.86 -6.68 3.79
CA GLY A 111 12.07 -6.01 5.08
C GLY A 111 10.94 -5.09 5.52
N TRP A 112 9.83 -5.00 4.76
CA TRP A 112 8.76 -4.05 5.03
C TRP A 112 7.98 -4.34 6.32
N ALA A 113 8.02 -5.59 6.80
CA ALA A 113 7.44 -5.96 8.09
C ALA A 113 8.18 -5.33 9.29
N GLY A 114 9.46 -4.99 9.13
CA GLY A 114 10.32 -4.40 10.16
C GLY A 114 10.65 -2.93 9.93
N LEU A 115 10.01 -2.24 8.96
CA LEU A 115 10.35 -0.85 8.59
C LEU A 115 10.32 0.11 9.79
N THR A 116 9.40 -0.09 10.72
CA THR A 116 9.30 0.69 11.97
C THR A 116 9.65 -0.15 13.20
N GLY A 117 10.29 -1.31 12.99
CA GLY A 117 10.73 -2.22 14.03
C GLY A 117 11.94 -1.66 14.78
N HIS A 118 12.16 -2.17 15.99
CA HIS A 118 13.38 -1.84 16.72
C HIS A 118 14.54 -2.66 16.16
N VAL A 119 15.67 -1.99 15.87
CA VAL A 119 16.82 -2.56 15.14
C VAL A 119 17.37 -3.86 15.72
N ASP A 120 17.24 -4.07 17.03
CA ASP A 120 17.71 -5.28 17.72
C ASP A 120 16.91 -6.56 17.38
N PHE A 121 15.72 -6.45 16.75
CA PHE A 121 14.83 -7.59 16.52
C PHE A 121 14.56 -7.91 15.04
N GLY A 122 15.10 -7.10 14.12
CA GLY A 122 14.80 -7.18 12.68
C GLY A 122 13.39 -6.73 12.36
#